data_AF-A0A7X0GJC1-F1
#
_entry.id   AF-A0A7X0GJC1-F1
#
_cell.length_a   1.000
_cell.length_b   1.000
_cell.length_c   1.000
_cell.angle_alpha   90.00
_cell.angle_beta   90.00
_cell.angle_gamma   90.00
#
_symmetry.space_group_name_H-M   'P 1'
#
loop_
_entity.id
_entity.type
_entity.pdbx_description
1 polymer ?
#
loop_
_entity_poly.entity_id
_entity_poly.type
_entity_poly.pdbx_seq_one_letter_code
_entity_poly.pdbx_strand_id
1 'polypeptide(L)'
;MEPVTKEEKARIQSELGIKDTGPLYSNRIKCECGKVYGAFEFVQQGIREHGRDVVGAVLELENTSVVRVNPHNIAVCASCNRRLMQGHYYCWLNGYCCCAEI
;
A
#
# COMPACT_ATOMS: atom_id res chain seq x y z
N MET A 1 -8.10 -4.55 -9.05
CA MET A 1 -6.91 -4.80 -8.19
C MET A 1 -6.27 -6.09 -8.66
N GLU A 2 -4.98 -6.25 -8.43
CA GLU A 2 -4.20 -7.45 -8.79
C GLU A 2 -3.46 -7.98 -7.55
N PRO A 3 -3.13 -9.29 -7.52
CA PRO A 3 -2.31 -9.85 -6.43
C PRO A 3 -0.96 -9.14 -6.37
N VAL A 4 -0.52 -8.80 -5.16
CA VAL A 4 0.86 -8.38 -4.92
C VAL A 4 1.74 -9.61 -5.10
N THR A 5 2.62 -9.58 -6.09
CA THR A 5 3.41 -10.76 -6.47
C THR A 5 4.42 -11.12 -5.37
N LYS A 6 4.92 -12.36 -5.42
CA LYS A 6 5.96 -12.80 -4.46
C LYS A 6 7.23 -11.96 -4.57
N GLU A 7 7.57 -11.53 -5.78
CA GLU A 7 8.73 -10.68 -6.05
C GLU A 7 8.54 -9.28 -5.45
N GLU A 8 7.36 -8.68 -5.59
CA GLU A 8 7.08 -7.36 -4.99
C GLU A 8 7.07 -7.44 -3.45
N LYS A 9 6.50 -8.50 -2.87
CA LYS A 9 6.55 -8.76 -1.43
C LYS A 9 7.98 -8.95 -0.93
N ALA A 10 8.78 -9.75 -1.63
CA ALA A 10 10.19 -9.94 -1.31
C ALA A 10 10.94 -8.60 -1.34
N ARG A 11 10.65 -7.74 -2.33
CA ARG A 11 11.23 -6.40 -2.45
C ARG A 11 10.83 -5.49 -1.29
N ILE A 12 9.54 -5.49 -0.90
CA ILE A 12 9.05 -4.76 0.28
C ILE A 12 9.79 -5.23 1.54
N GLN A 13 9.97 -6.54 1.71
CA GLN A 13 10.69 -7.08 2.85
C GLN A 13 12.17 -6.72 2.85
N SER A 14 12.86 -6.85 1.72
CA SER A 14 14.30 -6.60 1.62
C SER A 14 14.65 -5.12 1.71
N GLU A 15 13.86 -4.24 1.07
CA GLU A 15 14.18 -2.82 0.97
C GLU A 15 13.52 -1.97 2.06
N LEU A 16 12.30 -2.33 2.49
CA LEU A 16 11.52 -1.57 3.46
C LEU A 16 11.47 -2.24 4.84
N GLY A 17 11.93 -3.50 4.94
CA GLY A 17 12.00 -4.23 6.20
C GLY A 17 10.63 -4.56 6.77
N ILE A 18 9.60 -4.69 5.94
CA ILE A 18 8.22 -5.03 6.31
C ILE A 18 7.96 -6.48 5.91
N LYS A 19 7.50 -7.32 6.83
CA LYS A 19 7.30 -8.75 6.56
C LYS A 19 6.16 -8.99 5.57
N ASP A 20 6.24 -10.09 4.81
CA ASP A 20 5.10 -10.58 4.05
C ASP A 20 3.99 -10.97 5.02
N THR A 21 2.86 -10.28 4.92
CA THR A 21 1.76 -10.50 5.84
C THR A 21 0.77 -11.52 5.31
N GLY A 22 0.73 -11.86 4.02
CA GLY A 22 -0.25 -12.81 3.46
C GLY A 22 -0.80 -12.42 2.09
N PRO A 23 -1.87 -13.03 1.57
CA PRO A 23 -2.39 -12.74 0.24
C PRO A 23 -2.97 -11.32 0.15
N LEU A 24 -2.15 -10.41 -0.38
CA LEU A 24 -2.41 -8.99 -0.53
C LEU A 24 -2.75 -8.66 -1.99
N TYR A 25 -3.63 -7.68 -2.17
CA TYR A 25 -4.06 -7.14 -3.46
C TYR A 25 -3.89 -5.64 -3.48
N SER A 26 -3.56 -5.11 -4.64
CA SER A 26 -3.32 -3.68 -4.82
C SER A 26 -3.74 -3.25 -6.22
N ASN A 27 -4.24 -2.03 -6.38
CA ASN A 27 -4.33 -1.44 -7.72
C ASN A 27 -2.99 -0.79 -8.11
N ARG A 28 -2.91 -0.33 -9.36
CA ARG A 28 -1.76 0.36 -9.91
C ARG A 28 -2.20 1.69 -10.47
N ILE A 29 -1.53 2.75 -10.05
CA ILE A 29 -1.77 4.10 -10.57
C ILE A 29 -0.57 4.49 -11.41
N LYS A 30 -0.78 4.73 -12.70
CA LYS A 30 0.27 5.24 -13.59
C LYS A 30 0.39 6.74 -13.41
N CYS A 31 1.57 7.21 -13.04
CA CYS A 31 1.88 8.63 -13.04
C CYS A 31 2.24 9.10 -14.45
N GLU A 32 2.02 10.38 -14.74
CA GLU A 32 2.44 11.02 -16.00
C GLU A 32 3.94 10.95 -16.25
N CYS A 33 4.77 10.78 -15.20
CA CYS A 33 6.21 10.58 -15.34
C CYS A 33 6.60 9.16 -15.80
N GLY A 34 5.62 8.30 -16.10
CA GLY A 34 5.83 6.92 -16.56
C GLY A 34 6.08 5.90 -15.46
N LYS A 35 6.15 6.32 -14.19
CA LYS A 35 6.29 5.42 -13.04
C LYS A 35 4.93 4.96 -12.53
N VAL A 36 4.93 3.80 -11.89
CA VAL A 36 3.73 3.19 -11.32
C VAL A 36 3.78 3.35 -9.81
N TYR A 37 2.63 3.68 -9.23
CA TYR A 37 2.39 3.61 -7.80
C TYR A 37 1.56 2.36 -7.50
N GLY A 38 2.12 1.46 -6.71
CA GLY A 38 1.49 0.21 -6.29
C GLY A 38 1.73 -0.08 -4.81
N ALA A 39 1.82 -1.37 -4.47
CA ALA A 39 1.94 -1.81 -3.09
C ALA A 39 3.27 -1.36 -2.48
N PHE A 40 4.37 -1.49 -3.23
CA PHE A 40 5.67 -1.03 -2.77
C PHE A 40 5.68 0.47 -2.48
N GLU A 41 5.20 1.28 -3.42
CA GLU A 41 5.17 2.74 -3.25
C GLU A 41 4.23 3.17 -2.13
N PHE A 42 3.12 2.46 -1.92
CA PHE A 42 2.21 2.65 -0.81
C PHE A 42 2.89 2.41 0.54
N VAL A 43 3.56 1.26 0.72
CA VAL A 43 4.29 0.96 1.95
C VAL A 43 5.42 1.97 2.14
N GLN A 44 6.17 2.29 1.09
CA GLN A 44 7.24 3.29 1.14
C GLN A 44 6.71 4.66 1.58
N GLN A 45 5.59 5.12 1.02
CA GLN A 45 4.96 6.38 1.42
C GLN A 45 4.52 6.34 2.89
N GLY A 46 3.84 5.27 3.32
CA GLY A 46 3.45 5.10 4.71
C GLY A 46 4.63 5.17 5.67
N ILE A 47 5.76 4.56 5.32
CA ILE A 47 6.98 4.60 6.15
C ILE A 47 7.54 6.02 6.24
N ARG A 48 7.54 6.77 5.12
CA ARG A 48 7.97 8.18 5.11
C ARG A 48 7.08 9.07 5.98
N GLU A 49 5.78 8.80 6.02
CA GLU A 49 4.79 9.64 6.69
C GLU A 49 4.60 9.29 8.18
N HIS A 50 4.71 8.00 8.52
CA HIS A 50 4.32 7.49 9.85
C HIS A 50 5.44 6.72 10.56
N GLY A 51 6.55 6.45 9.89
CA GLY A 51 7.64 5.64 10.42
C GLY A 51 7.45 4.14 10.19
N ARG A 52 8.58 3.43 10.10
CA ARG A 52 8.60 1.99 9.77
C ARG A 52 7.89 1.13 10.79
N ASP A 53 8.12 1.37 12.08
CA ASP A 53 7.59 0.52 13.14
C ASP A 53 6.06 0.58 13.21
N VAL A 54 5.49 1.76 13.00
CA VAL A 54 4.03 1.96 12.94
C VAL A 54 3.44 1.22 11.75
N VAL A 55 4.03 1.37 10.55
CA VAL A 55 3.56 0.67 9.34
C VAL A 55 3.70 -0.84 9.49
N GLY A 56 4.82 -1.31 10.03
CA GLY A 56 5.05 -2.74 10.31
C GLY A 56 4.00 -3.31 11.24
N ALA A 57 3.75 -2.65 12.38
CA ALA A 57 2.72 -3.07 13.32
C ALA A 57 1.32 -3.13 12.68
N VAL A 58 0.94 -2.09 11.92
CA VAL A 58 -0.38 -2.05 11.24
C VAL A 58 -0.55 -3.18 10.22
N LEU A 59 0.52 -3.55 9.52
CA LEU A 59 0.48 -4.64 8.54
C LEU A 59 0.50 -6.02 9.21
N GLU A 60 1.24 -6.18 10.30
CA GLU A 60 1.31 -7.43 11.09
C GLU A 60 0.01 -7.74 11.86
N LEU A 61 -0.87 -6.77 12.09
CA LEU A 61 -2.16 -7.00 12.74
C LEU A 61 -3.12 -7.80 11.84
N GLU A 62 -3.01 -9.12 11.92
CA GLU A 62 -3.65 -10.14 11.07
C GLU A 62 -5.20 -10.17 11.14
N ASN A 63 -5.85 -9.35 11.97
CA ASN A 63 -7.32 -9.35 12.12
C ASN A 63 -7.94 -7.98 12.48
N THR A 64 -7.24 -6.87 12.29
CA THR A 64 -7.84 -5.53 12.53
C THR A 64 -8.22 -4.83 11.24
N SER A 65 -9.04 -5.51 10.42
CA SER A 65 -9.83 -4.85 9.37
C SER A 65 -10.63 -3.66 9.90
N VAL A 66 -10.90 -3.63 11.23
CA VAL A 66 -11.60 -2.56 11.95
C VAL A 66 -10.71 -1.33 12.22
N VAL A 67 -9.39 -1.49 12.36
CA VAL A 67 -8.46 -0.38 12.72
C VAL A 67 -7.74 0.17 11.49
N ARG A 68 -7.73 -0.56 10.37
CA ARG A 68 -7.31 -0.03 9.07
C ARG A 68 -8.39 0.89 8.50
N VAL A 69 -8.60 2.03 9.16
CA VAL A 69 -9.03 3.24 8.48
C VAL A 69 -8.05 3.37 7.34
N ASN A 70 -8.48 3.19 6.09
CA ASN A 70 -7.65 3.54 4.94
C ASN A 70 -7.54 5.06 5.06
N PRO A 71 -6.44 5.62 5.63
CA PRO A 71 -6.38 7.06 5.77
C PRO A 71 -6.58 7.59 4.36
N HIS A 72 -7.33 8.68 4.22
CA HIS A 72 -7.57 9.30 2.93
C HIS A 72 -6.27 9.98 2.47
N ASN A 73 -5.22 9.17 2.28
CA ASN A 73 -3.89 9.56 1.92
C ASN A 73 -3.84 9.63 0.41
N ILE A 74 -3.55 10.83 -0.05
CA ILE A 74 -3.29 11.09 -1.45
C ILE A 74 -2.03 10.33 -1.82
N ALA A 75 -2.13 9.42 -2.78
CA ALA A 75 -0.96 8.73 -3.31
C ALA A 75 0.01 9.76 -3.94
N VAL A 76 1.29 9.69 -3.58
CA VAL A 76 2.33 10.60 -4.06
C VAL A 76 3.36 9.79 -4.84
N CYS A 77 3.59 10.17 -6.10
CA CYS A 77 4.60 9.51 -6.91
C CYS A 77 5.99 9.69 -6.29
N ALA A 78 6.66 8.60 -5.92
CA ALA A 78 7.98 8.64 -5.30
C ALA A 78 9.08 9.24 -6.19
N SER A 79 8.88 9.31 -7.51
CA SER A 79 9.88 9.84 -8.45
C SER A 79 9.73 11.31 -8.78
N CYS A 80 8.50 11.83 -8.86
CA CYS A 80 8.26 13.23 -9.26
C CYS A 80 7.46 14.04 -8.23
N ASN A 81 7.10 13.43 -7.10
CA ASN A 81 6.35 14.03 -5.99
C ASN A 81 4.96 14.59 -6.36
N ARG A 82 4.43 14.24 -7.53
CA ARG A 82 3.07 14.61 -7.92
C ARG A 82 2.05 13.83 -7.10
N ARG A 83 1.00 14.53 -6.69
CA ARG A 83 -0.21 13.96 -6.10
C ARG A 83 -1.00 13.24 -7.19
N LEU A 84 -1.34 11.98 -6.95
CA LEU A 84 -2.13 11.15 -7.83
C LEU A 84 -3.58 11.24 -7.38
N MET A 85 -4.44 11.87 -8.20
CA MET A 85 -5.86 12.10 -7.89
C MET A 85 -6.74 10.87 -8.11
N GLN A 86 -6.18 9.67 -7.99
CA GLN A 86 -6.88 8.39 -8.11
C GLN A 86 -6.78 7.65 -6.78
N GLY A 87 -7.87 7.00 -6.36
CA GLY A 87 -7.86 6.17 -5.16
C GLY A 87 -6.89 5.00 -5.28
N HIS A 88 -6.06 4.80 -4.25
CA HIS A 88 -5.25 3.60 -4.10
C HIS A 88 -5.89 2.64 -3.10
N TYR A 89 -5.94 1.37 -3.47
CA TYR A 89 -6.51 0.29 -2.70
C TYR A 89 -5.43 -0.74 -2.41
N TYR A 90 -5.33 -1.12 -1.15
CA TYR A 90 -4.40 -2.14 -0.65
C TYR A 90 -5.14 -3.01 0.37
N CYS A 91 -5.51 -4.23 -0.02
CA CYS A 91 -6.40 -5.07 0.77
C CYS A 91 -5.93 -6.52 0.85
N TRP A 92 -6.51 -7.25 1.81
CA TRP A 92 -6.29 -8.67 2.02
C TRP A 92 -7.37 -9.50 1.33
N LEU A 93 -7.00 -10.68 0.79
CA LEU A 93 -7.92 -11.57 0.06
C LEU A 93 -9.20 -11.93 0.84
N ASN A 94 -9.13 -12.02 2.17
CA ASN A 94 -10.25 -12.43 3.04
C ASN A 94 -10.78 -11.30 3.94
N GLY A 95 -10.35 -10.05 3.75
CA GLY A 95 -10.72 -8.93 4.62
C GLY A 95 -11.40 -7.81 3.85
N TYR A 96 -12.74 -7.76 3.95
CA TYR A 96 -13.64 -6.63 3.66
C TYR A 96 -13.06 -5.49 2.80
N CYS A 97 -13.52 -5.41 1.54
CA CYS A 97 -13.36 -4.21 0.72
C CYS A 97 -14.21 -3.08 1.31
N CYS A 98 -13.58 -2.01 1.78
CA CYS A 98 -14.29 -0.77 2.12
C CYS A 98 -13.95 0.28 1.07
N CYS A 99 -14.79 0.37 0.04
CA CYS A 99 -14.86 1.54 -0.81
C CYS A 99 -16.25 2.15 -0.59
N ALA A 100 -16.32 3.41 -0.17
CA ALA A 100 -17.44 4.24 -0.55
C ALA A 100 -17.24 4.62 -2.02
N GLU A 101 -18.28 4.45 -2.82
CA GLU A 101 -18.38 4.98 -4.17
C GLU A 101 -18.13 6.50 -4.15
N ILE A 102 -17.51 7.02 -5.22
CA ILE A 102 -17.45 8.47 -5.48
C ILE A 102 -18.84 8.95 -5.86
#